data_AF-A0A285TJG6-F1
#
_entry.id   AF-A0A285TJG6-F1
#
_cell.length_a   1.000
_cell.length_b   1.000
_cell.length_c   1.000
_cell.angle_alpha   90.00
_cell.angle_beta   90.00
_cell.angle_gamma   90.00
#
_symmetry.space_group_name_H-M   'P 1'
#
loop_
_entity.id
_entity.type
_entity.pdbx_description
1 polymer ?
#
loop_
_entity_poly.entity_id
_entity_poly.type
_entity_poly.pdbx_seq_one_letter_code
_entity_poly.pdbx_strand_id
1 'polypeptide(L)' 'MWVLTIFEKDNVRMFQFETKEEAQKALEATTQPAIISYTTLSLAA' A
#
# COMPACT_ATOMS: atom_id res chain seq x y z
N MET A 1 9.79 0.00 -3.09
CA MET A 1 8.87 0.64 -2.13
C MET A 1 7.55 -0.09 -2.16
N TRP A 2 6.94 -0.32 -1.00
CA TRP A 2 5.67 -1.03 -0.88
C TRP A 2 4.55 -0.03 -0.63
N VAL A 3 3.45 -0.16 -1.35
CA VAL A 3 2.29 0.73 -1.25
C VAL A 3 1.08 -0.09 -0.85
N LEU A 4 0.51 0.20 0.31
CA LEU A 4 -0.81 -0.29 0.70
C LEU A 4 -1.86 0.70 0.21
N THR A 5 -2.75 0.25 -0.64
CA THR A 5 -3.90 1.03 -1.10
C THR A 5 -5.15 0.47 -0.45
N ILE A 6 -5.87 1.31 0.29
CA ILE A 6 -7.14 0.97 0.94
C ILE A 6 -8.26 1.65 0.17
N PHE A 7 -9.25 0.86 -0.25
CA PHE A 7 -10.41 1.33 -0.98
C PHE A 7 -11.58 1.55 -0.03
N GLU A 8 -12.03 2.79 0.03
CA GLU A 8 -13.22 3.19 0.76
C GLU A 8 -14.28 3.66 -0.21
N LYS A 9 -15.53 3.76 0.25
CA LYS A 9 -16.70 4.03 -0.59
C LYS A 9 -16.52 5.24 -1.51
N ASP A 10 -15.91 6.30 -1.00
CA ASP A 10 -15.73 7.58 -1.71
C ASP A 10 -14.28 8.08 -1.63
N ASN A 11 -13.34 7.23 -1.21
CA ASN A 11 -11.95 7.64 -0.99
C ASN A 11 -10.98 6.50 -1.26
N VAL A 12 -9.75 6.84 -1.66
CA VAL A 12 -8.64 5.91 -1.81
C VAL A 12 -7.49 6.44 -0.97
N ARG A 13 -7.08 5.66 0.02
CA ARG A 13 -5.94 5.99 0.88
C ARG A 13 -4.74 5.16 0.51
N MET A 14 -3.58 5.79 0.37
CA MET A 14 -2.33 5.13 0.04
C MET A 14 -1.30 5.37 1.14
N PHE A 15 -0.69 4.28 1.60
CA PHE A 15 0.37 4.29 2.60
C PHE A 15 1.64 3.69 2.00
N GLN A 16 2.77 4.35 2.21
CA GLN A 16 4.06 3.93 1.71
C GLN A 16 4.89 3.30 2.83
N PHE A 17 5.52 2.18 2.52
CA PHE A 17 6.38 1.42 3.41
C PHE A 17 7.70 1.10 2.71
N GLU A 18 8.77 1.06 3.50
CA GLU A 18 10.10 0.71 2.99
C GLU A 18 10.20 -0.80 2.76
N THR A 19 9.69 -1.59 3.72
CA THR A 19 9.78 -3.06 3.70
C THR A 19 8.46 -3.73 3.34
N LYS A 20 8.55 -4.98 2.87
CA LYS A 20 7.37 -5.77 2.55
C LYS A 20 6.62 -6.15 3.83
N GLU A 21 7.38 -6.51 4.86
CA GLU A 21 6.88 -7.01 6.13
C GLU A 21 6.01 -5.96 6.83
N GLU A 22 6.40 -4.68 6.80
CA GLU A 22 5.59 -3.59 7.36
C GLU A 22 4.28 -3.40 6.59
N ALA A 23 4.34 -3.41 5.25
CA ALA A 23 3.15 -3.32 4.42
C ALA A 23 2.19 -4.50 4.65
N GLN A 24 2.72 -5.72 4.82
CA GLN A 24 1.93 -6.92 5.11
C GLN A 24 1.24 -6.85 6.46
N LYS A 25 1.95 -6.44 7.52
CA LYS A 25 1.33 -6.23 8.84
C LYS A 25 0.20 -5.20 8.77
N ALA A 26 0.39 -4.12 8.02
CA ALA A 26 -0.65 -3.10 7.84
C ALA A 26 -1.86 -3.64 7.05
N LEU A 27 -1.65 -4.47 6.02
CA LEU A 27 -2.74 -5.12 5.29
C LEU A 27 -3.52 -6.10 6.18
N GLU A 28 -2.83 -6.93 6.98
CA GLU A 28 -3.47 -7.87 7.91
C GLU A 28 -4.30 -7.15 8.98
N ALA A 29 -3.89 -5.95 9.39
CA ALA A 29 -4.64 -5.10 10.31
C ALA A 29 -5.78 -4.32 9.62
N THR A 30 -5.86 -4.33 8.29
CA THR A 30 -6.87 -3.59 7.53
C THR A 30 -8.10 -4.47 7.27
N THR A 31 -9.26 -4.01 7.70
CA THR A 31 -10.54 -4.72 7.49
C THR A 31 -11.26 -4.29 6.21
N GLN A 32 -10.87 -3.16 5.63
CA GLN A 32 -11.40 -2.67 4.35
C GLN A 32 -10.73 -3.42 3.18
N PRO A 33 -11.37 -3.46 2.00
CA PRO A 33 -10.73 -3.94 0.79
C PRO A 33 -9.44 -3.16 0.53
N ALA A 34 -8.31 -3.87 0.51
CA ALA A 34 -7.01 -3.25 0.34
C ALA A 34 -6.08 -4.14 -0.49
N ILE A 35 -5.13 -3.51 -1.17
CA ILE A 35 -4.12 -4.19 -1.98
C ILE A 35 -2.74 -3.65 -1.63
N ILE A 36 -1.78 -4.56 -1.50
CA ILE A 36 -0.36 -4.22 -1.46
C ILE A 36 0.19 -4.29 -2.87
N SER A 37 0.87 -3.23 -3.29
CA SER A 37 1.60 -3.17 -4.55
C SER A 37 3.08 -2.87 -4.28
N TYR A 38 3.96 -3.46 -5.08
CA TYR A 38 5.37 -3.11 -5.09
C TYR A 38 5.63 -2.11 -6.22
N THR A 39 6.18 -0.96 -5.88
CA THR A 39 6.62 0.03 -6.88
C THR A 39 8.14 0.15 -6.88
N THR A 40 8.70 -0.03 -8.06
CA THR A 40 10.05 0.41 -8.41
C THR A 40 9.89 1.77 -9.08
N LEU A 41 9.84 2.82 -8.27
CA LEU A 41 9.96 4.18 -8.79
C LEU A 41 11.40 4.34 -9.33
N SER A 42 11.63 3.94 -10.58
CA SER A 42 12.66 4.58 -11.38
C SER A 42 12.03 5.86 -11.87
N LEU A 43 12.50 7.02 -11.39
CA LEU A 43 12.31 8.25 -12.14
C LEU A 43 12.94 7.99 -13.52
N ALA A 44 12.12 7.75 -14.53
CA ALA A 44 12.55 7.99 -15.90
C ALA A 44 12.70 9.52 -15.99
N ALA A 45 13.94 9.96 -15.78
CA ALA A 45 14.36 11.34 -15.96
C ALA A 45 14.32 11.73 -17.45
#